data_AF-A0A351KTX3-F1
#
_entry.id   AF-A0A351KTX3-F1
#
_cell.length_a   1.000
_cell.length_b   1.000
_cell.length_c   1.000
_cell.angle_alpha   90.00
_cell.angle_beta   90.00
_cell.angle_gamma   90.00
#
_symmetry.space_group_name_H-M   'P 1'
#
loop_
_entity.id
_entity.type
_entity.pdbx_description
1 polymer ?
#
loop_
_entity_poly.entity_id
_entity_poly.type
_entity_poly.pdbx_seq_one_letter_code
_entity_poly.pdbx_strand_id
1 'polypeptide(L)'
;MTQKLLVLLLGSLLLACSGSPPAPEVVKTPDAAHGRSLYQQQCAGCHDAGKNAPSLRDPEDWDIKHLDAPGIVQKHQSMRMPSGFKGPGRLSPQEERDILFYLRTAIDEAELKY
;
A
#
# COMPACT_ATOMS: atom_id res chain seq x y z
N MET A 1 73.67 -2.36 13.08
CA MET A 1 73.91 -1.82 11.73
C MET A 1 72.90 -2.46 10.76
N THR A 2 72.41 -1.66 9.81
CA THR A 2 71.65 -1.98 8.57
C THR A 2 70.17 -2.38 8.64
N GLN A 3 69.31 -1.33 8.60
CA GLN A 3 68.30 -1.01 7.58
C GLN A 3 67.58 -2.17 6.85
N LYS A 4 66.24 -2.25 6.99
CA LYS A 4 65.34 -2.69 5.91
C LYS A 4 63.98 -1.95 5.95
N LEU A 5 63.79 -1.17 4.90
CA LEU A 5 62.58 -0.58 4.31
C LEU A 5 61.20 -1.05 4.82
N LEU A 6 60.40 -0.06 5.21
CA LEU A 6 59.10 0.33 4.64
C LEU A 6 58.25 -0.77 3.96
N VAL A 7 57.13 -1.13 4.59
CA VAL A 7 55.93 -1.61 3.88
C VAL A 7 54.72 -0.86 4.44
N LEU A 8 54.24 0.09 3.63
CA LEU A 8 52.95 0.75 3.74
C LEU A 8 51.84 -0.31 3.62
N LEU A 9 51.15 -0.62 4.71
CA LEU A 9 49.86 -1.31 4.65
C LEU A 9 48.75 -0.27 4.78
N LEU A 10 48.47 0.39 3.66
CA LEU A 10 47.17 1.02 3.39
C LEU A 10 46.13 -0.11 3.33
N GLY A 11 45.56 -0.45 4.48
CA GLY A 11 44.40 -1.33 4.57
C GLY A 11 43.17 -0.63 4.01
N SER A 12 42.95 -0.77 2.71
CA SER A 12 41.73 -0.33 2.02
C SER A 12 40.53 -1.10 2.55
N LEU A 13 39.85 -0.52 3.55
CA LEU A 13 38.54 -0.96 4.01
C LEU A 13 37.48 -0.43 3.03
N LEU A 14 37.37 -1.05 1.86
CA LEU A 14 36.21 -0.87 0.97
C LEU A 14 35.08 -1.78 1.46
N LEU A 15 34.38 -1.37 2.52
CA LEU A 15 33.06 -1.91 2.82
C LEU A 15 32.08 -1.30 1.81
N ALA A 16 31.97 -1.94 0.65
CA ALA A 16 30.90 -1.67 -0.29
C ALA A 16 29.57 -2.09 0.36
N CYS A 17 28.79 -1.12 0.83
CA CYS A 17 27.38 -1.30 1.12
C CYS A 17 26.66 -1.72 -0.17
N SER A 18 26.56 -3.02 -0.43
CA SER A 18 25.77 -3.57 -1.54
C SER A 18 24.30 -3.61 -1.14
N GLY A 19 23.69 -2.43 -0.99
CA GLY A 19 22.24 -2.30 -1.05
C GLY A 19 21.83 -2.27 -2.51
N SER A 20 21.61 -3.43 -3.12
CA SER A 20 21.02 -3.48 -4.46
C SER A 20 19.63 -2.83 -4.39
N PRO A 21 19.27 -1.89 -5.28
CA PRO A 21 17.92 -1.34 -5.30
C PRO A 21 16.92 -2.49 -5.50
N PRO A 22 15.75 -2.46 -4.84
CA PRO A 22 14.72 -3.46 -5.09
C PRO A 22 14.43 -3.49 -6.60
N ALA A 23 14.40 -4.70 -7.17
CA ALA A 23 14.04 -4.88 -8.56
C ALA A 23 12.69 -4.19 -8.84
N PRO A 24 12.49 -3.60 -10.03
CA PRO A 24 11.22 -2.97 -10.36
C PRO A 24 10.09 -3.99 -10.21
N GLU A 25 9.14 -3.69 -9.34
CA GLU A 25 7.95 -4.51 -9.16
C GLU A 25 7.16 -4.48 -10.46
N VAL A 26 6.86 -5.66 -11.03
CA VAL A 26 6.03 -5.74 -12.24
C VAL A 26 4.63 -5.28 -11.89
N VAL A 27 4.24 -4.12 -12.41
CA VAL A 27 2.90 -3.56 -12.26
C VAL A 27 1.92 -4.42 -13.05
N LYS A 28 1.06 -5.17 -12.36
CA LYS A 28 -0.03 -5.93 -13.00
C LYS A 28 -1.28 -5.06 -13.08
N THR A 29 -2.12 -5.36 -14.06
CA THR A 29 -3.48 -4.79 -14.17
C THR A 29 -4.25 -5.06 -12.88
N PRO A 30 -5.00 -4.09 -12.33
CA PRO A 30 -5.81 -4.32 -11.13
C PRO A 30 -6.88 -5.39 -11.34
N ASP A 31 -7.13 -6.21 -10.31
CA ASP A 31 -8.15 -7.27 -10.30
C ASP A 31 -9.24 -6.96 -9.28
N ALA A 32 -10.46 -6.69 -9.76
CA ALA A 32 -11.61 -6.37 -8.91
C ALA A 32 -12.05 -7.54 -8.01
N ALA A 33 -11.90 -8.80 -8.46
CA ALA A 33 -12.28 -9.96 -7.67
C ALA A 33 -11.32 -10.14 -6.48
N HIS A 34 -10.03 -9.95 -6.72
CA HIS A 34 -9.03 -9.94 -5.66
C HIS A 34 -9.24 -8.76 -4.70
N GLY A 35 -9.47 -7.55 -5.23
CA GLY A 35 -9.77 -6.35 -4.45
C GLY A 35 -11.00 -6.51 -3.57
N ARG A 36 -12.08 -7.12 -4.08
CA ARG A 36 -13.28 -7.47 -3.31
C ARG A 36 -12.97 -8.41 -2.15
N SER A 37 -12.16 -9.44 -2.38
CA SER A 37 -11.77 -10.39 -1.34
C SER A 37 -11.01 -9.69 -0.22
N LEU A 38 -10.05 -8.84 -0.56
CA LEU A 38 -9.29 -8.04 0.41
C LEU A 38 -10.21 -7.06 1.16
N TYR A 39 -11.10 -6.37 0.46
CA TYR A 39 -12.08 -5.48 1.08
C TYR A 39 -12.98 -6.21 2.08
N GLN A 40 -13.48 -7.40 1.75
CA GLN A 40 -14.32 -8.19 2.65
C GLN A 40 -13.58 -8.64 3.91
N GLN A 41 -12.32 -9.03 3.75
CA GLN A 41 -11.47 -9.46 4.87
C GLN A 41 -11.06 -8.30 5.76
N GLN A 42 -10.93 -7.08 5.20
CA GLN A 42 -10.21 -5.99 5.86
C GLN A 42 -10.97 -4.68 6.04
N CYS A 43 -11.98 -4.40 5.24
CA CYS A 43 -12.59 -3.07 5.18
C CYS A 43 -14.09 -3.11 5.52
N ALA A 44 -14.78 -4.19 5.09
CA ALA A 44 -16.22 -4.37 5.22
C ALA A 44 -16.74 -4.21 6.65
N GLY A 45 -15.97 -4.64 7.66
CA GLY A 45 -16.40 -4.54 9.07
C GLY A 45 -16.79 -3.13 9.52
N CYS A 46 -16.18 -2.09 8.93
CA CYS A 46 -16.56 -0.70 9.17
C CYS A 46 -17.29 -0.08 7.98
N HIS A 47 -16.83 -0.35 6.76
CA HIS A 47 -17.36 0.29 5.55
C HIS A 47 -18.67 -0.31 5.02
N ASP A 48 -19.04 -1.55 5.35
CA ASP A 48 -20.40 -2.05 5.05
C ASP A 48 -21.38 -1.63 6.16
N ALA A 49 -20.89 -1.45 7.38
CA ALA A 49 -21.71 -1.10 8.53
C ALA A 49 -22.10 0.39 8.57
N GLY A 50 -21.35 1.26 7.90
CA GLY A 50 -21.58 2.72 7.89
C GLY A 50 -21.40 3.41 9.24
N LYS A 51 -20.96 2.70 10.28
CA LYS A 51 -20.80 3.22 11.64
C LYS A 51 -19.42 3.87 11.77
N ASN A 52 -19.33 5.13 11.31
CA ASN A 52 -18.13 6.00 11.31
C ASN A 52 -17.15 5.82 10.13
N ALA A 53 -17.61 5.22 9.04
CA ALA A 53 -16.87 5.12 7.79
C ALA A 53 -17.82 5.27 6.60
N PRO A 54 -17.39 5.87 5.48
CA PRO A 54 -18.20 5.95 4.26
C PRO A 54 -18.67 4.57 3.83
N SER A 55 -19.99 4.45 3.64
CA SER A 55 -20.65 3.21 3.26
C SER A 55 -20.64 3.05 1.75
N LEU A 56 -20.44 1.83 1.24
CA LEU A 56 -20.60 1.57 -0.21
C LEU A 56 -22.05 1.75 -0.70
N ARG A 57 -23.00 1.87 0.22
CA ARG A 57 -24.41 2.11 -0.08
C ARG A 57 -24.74 3.60 -0.20
N ASP A 58 -23.84 4.46 0.27
CA ASP A 58 -24.00 5.90 0.38
C ASP A 58 -22.80 6.56 -0.33
N PRO A 59 -22.73 6.47 -1.68
CA PRO A 59 -21.55 6.85 -2.45
C PRO A 59 -21.17 8.33 -2.30
N GLU A 60 -22.12 9.21 -1.96
CA GLU A 60 -21.83 10.63 -1.69
C GLU A 60 -20.90 10.89 -0.51
N ASP A 61 -20.76 9.93 0.42
CA ASP A 61 -19.86 10.05 1.57
C ASP A 61 -18.39 9.77 1.22
N TRP A 62 -18.12 9.27 0.00
CA TRP A 62 -16.77 8.97 -0.46
C TRP A 62 -16.13 10.17 -1.17
N ASP A 63 -14.89 10.50 -0.79
CA ASP A 63 -14.05 11.46 -1.51
C ASP A 63 -13.40 10.81 -2.74
N ILE A 64 -14.22 10.48 -3.72
CA ILE A 64 -13.82 9.72 -4.91
C ILE A 64 -12.73 10.41 -5.71
N LYS A 65 -12.69 11.74 -5.70
CA LYS A 65 -11.69 12.54 -6.42
C LYS A 65 -10.26 12.23 -5.99
N HIS A 66 -10.08 11.73 -4.77
CA HIS A 66 -8.76 11.42 -4.21
C HIS A 66 -8.56 9.91 -3.98
N LEU A 67 -9.53 9.07 -4.38
CA LEU A 67 -9.49 7.63 -4.17
C LEU A 67 -8.33 6.94 -4.92
N ASP A 68 -7.82 7.53 -6.00
CA ASP A 68 -6.72 6.95 -6.79
C ASP A 68 -5.33 7.48 -6.40
N ALA A 69 -5.22 8.30 -5.35
CA ALA A 69 -3.93 8.82 -4.95
C ALA A 69 -2.99 7.67 -4.50
N PRO A 70 -1.73 7.61 -4.97
CA PRO A 70 -0.81 6.55 -4.57
C PRO A 70 -0.65 6.48 -3.04
N GLY A 71 -0.80 5.29 -2.46
CA GLY A 71 -0.69 5.09 -1.02
C GLY A 71 -1.86 5.65 -0.21
N ILE A 72 -2.97 6.07 -0.85
CA ILE A 72 -4.11 6.67 -0.15
C ILE A 72 -4.73 5.71 0.84
N VAL A 73 -4.82 4.41 0.54
CA VAL A 73 -5.41 3.43 1.46
C VAL A 73 -4.53 3.36 2.70
N GLN A 74 -3.22 3.23 2.51
CA GLN A 74 -2.26 3.15 3.60
C GLN A 74 -2.21 4.43 4.45
N LYS A 75 -2.26 5.59 3.80
CA LYS A 75 -2.25 6.89 4.46
C LYS A 75 -3.57 7.13 5.21
N HIS A 76 -4.71 6.83 4.58
CA HIS A 76 -6.03 6.98 5.19
C HIS A 76 -6.21 6.04 6.40
N GLN A 77 -5.73 4.81 6.30
CA GLN A 77 -5.64 3.86 7.41
C GLN A 77 -4.89 4.43 8.62
N SER A 78 -3.84 5.21 8.39
CA SER A 78 -3.02 5.78 9.47
C SER A 78 -3.60 7.05 10.11
N MET A 79 -4.54 7.74 9.45
CA MET A 79 -5.02 9.06 9.86
C MET A 79 -6.48 9.09 10.32
N ARG A 80 -7.37 8.32 9.66
CA ARG A 80 -8.83 8.44 9.84
C ARG A 80 -9.52 7.12 10.15
N MET A 81 -8.88 5.98 9.91
CA MET A 81 -9.36 4.69 10.42
C MET A 81 -8.79 4.46 11.83
N PRO A 82 -9.51 3.75 12.73
CA PRO A 82 -8.97 3.41 14.05
C PRO A 82 -7.57 2.81 13.93
N SER A 83 -6.66 3.25 14.81
CA SER A 83 -5.20 3.07 14.71
C SER A 83 -4.78 1.71 14.19
N GLY A 84 -4.48 1.66 12.89
CA GLY A 84 -3.91 0.50 12.21
C GLY A 84 -4.86 -0.69 12.20
N PHE A 85 -5.49 -0.91 11.06
CA PHE A 85 -6.03 -2.20 10.69
C PHE A 85 -5.09 -3.33 11.17
N LYS A 86 -5.47 -4.05 12.23
CA LYS A 86 -4.70 -5.19 12.77
C LYS A 86 -5.05 -6.44 11.99
N GLY A 87 -4.62 -6.48 10.73
CA GLY A 87 -4.63 -7.67 9.87
C GLY A 87 -3.21 -8.03 9.42
N PRO A 88 -3.00 -9.21 8.83
CA PRO A 88 -1.67 -9.71 8.53
C PRO A 88 -1.01 -8.90 7.41
N GLY A 89 -0.24 -7.89 7.79
CA GLY A 89 0.67 -7.17 6.89
C GLY A 89 0.12 -5.88 6.31
N ARG A 90 1.05 -4.98 5.99
CA ARG A 90 0.83 -3.80 5.16
C ARG A 90 0.46 -4.27 3.75
N LEU A 91 -0.56 -3.67 3.13
CA LEU A 91 -0.92 -3.97 1.74
C LEU A 91 0.31 -3.77 0.84
N SER A 92 0.53 -4.69 -0.10
CA SER A 92 1.44 -4.48 -1.21
C SER A 92 0.88 -3.41 -2.16
N PRO A 93 1.72 -2.77 -2.99
CA PRO A 93 1.24 -1.82 -3.99
C PRO A 93 0.22 -2.40 -4.97
N GLN A 94 0.33 -3.69 -5.32
CA GLN A 94 -0.68 -4.35 -6.16
C GLN A 94 -2.00 -4.54 -5.42
N GLU A 95 -1.97 -5.02 -4.18
CA GLU A 95 -3.18 -5.22 -3.37
C GLU A 95 -3.92 -3.90 -3.13
N GLU A 96 -3.19 -2.80 -2.93
CA GLU A 96 -3.80 -1.47 -2.87
C GLU A 96 -4.51 -1.11 -4.18
N ARG A 97 -3.87 -1.32 -5.33
CA ARG A 97 -4.52 -1.07 -6.64
C ARG A 97 -5.77 -1.93 -6.84
N ASP A 98 -5.74 -3.20 -6.44
CA ASP A 98 -6.88 -4.11 -6.57
C ASP A 98 -8.06 -3.62 -5.73
N ILE A 99 -7.81 -3.20 -4.48
CA ILE A 99 -8.83 -2.64 -3.59
C ILE A 99 -9.42 -1.35 -4.17
N LEU A 100 -8.59 -0.42 -4.65
CA LEU A 100 -9.06 0.84 -5.22
C LEU A 100 -9.92 0.61 -6.46
N PHE A 101 -9.51 -0.32 -7.32
CA PHE A 101 -10.27 -0.70 -8.50
C PHE A 101 -11.64 -1.32 -8.15
N TYR A 102 -11.69 -2.18 -7.13
CA TYR A 102 -12.95 -2.69 -6.60
C TYR A 102 -13.83 -1.58 -6.02
N LEU A 103 -13.28 -0.69 -5.18
CA LEU A 103 -14.03 0.39 -4.55
C LEU A 103 -14.66 1.32 -5.59
N ARG A 104 -13.90 1.72 -6.61
CA ARG A 104 -14.43 2.55 -7.69
C ARG A 104 -15.58 1.86 -8.41
N THR A 105 -15.39 0.59 -8.78
CA THR A 105 -16.43 -0.20 -9.45
C THR A 105 -17.68 -0.32 -8.58
N ALA A 106 -17.52 -0.62 -7.29
CA ALA A 106 -18.63 -0.78 -6.36
C ALA A 106 -19.39 0.53 -6.10
N ILE A 107 -18.69 1.66 -6.01
CA ILE A 107 -19.28 2.99 -5.83
C ILE A 107 -20.04 3.39 -7.10
N ASP A 108 -19.44 3.22 -8.28
CA ASP A 108 -20.08 3.52 -9.56
C ASP A 108 -21.36 2.66 -9.73
N GLU A 109 -21.29 1.37 -9.38
CA GLU A 109 -22.45 0.47 -9.37
C GLU A 109 -23.52 0.86 -8.34
N ALA A 110 -23.14 1.51 -7.23
CA ALA A 110 -24.08 2.02 -6.24
C ALA A 110 -24.77 3.29 -6.73
N GLU A 111 -24.04 4.20 -7.38
CA GLU A 111 -24.59 5.41 -8.00
C GLU A 111 -25.61 5.09 -9.09
N LEU A 112 -25.39 4.03 -9.88
CA LEU A 112 -26.30 3.64 -10.97
C LEU A 112 -27.62 3.02 -10.51
N LYS A 113 -27.77 2.70 -9.22
CA LYS A 113 -28.98 2.06 -8.67
C LYS A 113 -30.03 3.06 -8.17
N TYR A 114 -29.72 4.35 -8.21
CA TYR A 114 -30.58 5.46 -7.77
C TYR A 114 -30.71 6.53 -8.86
#